data_AF-K9UYV5-F1
#
_entry.id   AF-K9UYV5-F1
#
_cell.length_a   1.000
_cell.length_b   1.000
_cell.length_c   1.000
_cell.angle_alpha   90.00
_cell.angle_beta   90.00
_cell.angle_gamma   90.00
#
_symmetry.space_group_name_H-M   'P 1'
#
loop_
_entity.id
_entity.type
_entity.pdbx_description
1 polymer ?
#
loop_
_entity_poly.entity_id
_entity_poly.type
_entity_poly.pdbx_seq_one_letter_code
_entity_poly.pdbx_strand_id
1 'polypeptide(L)'
;MNETLNSTEKVTLRAFLTALLELNVPLPPELQQEINQVAEIFVKQPSTATNRLIQLAEYECIKPLYMQARMNIQTQYEIKERNKFDKPSKQNQPNAVPDERLENIALPILQAVDSSEEAKKYQSDIVLPPPPLS
;
A
#
# COMPACT_ATOMS: atom_id res chain seq x y z
N MET A 1 -8.60 20.68 7.62
CA MET A 1 -9.28 19.82 6.63
C MET A 1 -8.33 18.68 6.38
N ASN A 2 -8.68 17.46 6.78
CA ASN A 2 -7.82 16.29 6.57
C ASN A 2 -8.14 15.77 5.16
N GLU A 3 -7.20 15.92 4.24
CA GLU A 3 -7.33 15.45 2.87
C GLU A 3 -7.35 13.92 2.88
N THR A 4 -8.38 13.31 2.31
CA THR A 4 -8.48 11.84 2.23
C THR A 4 -7.90 11.37 0.91
N LEU A 5 -7.11 10.30 0.92
CA LEU A 5 -6.49 9.80 -0.31
C LEU A 5 -7.53 9.35 -1.34
N ASN A 6 -7.29 9.67 -2.60
CA ASN A 6 -8.08 9.16 -3.71
C ASN A 6 -7.72 7.69 -4.04
N SER A 7 -8.50 7.05 -4.90
CA SER A 7 -8.31 5.63 -5.23
C SER A 7 -6.90 5.31 -5.79
N THR A 8 -6.38 6.16 -6.67
CA THR A 8 -5.04 5.97 -7.25
C THR A 8 -3.95 6.12 -6.18
N GLU A 9 -4.08 7.10 -5.30
CA GLU A 9 -3.15 7.33 -4.19
C GLU A 9 -3.17 6.19 -3.19
N LYS A 10 -4.34 5.62 -2.87
CA LYS A 10 -4.48 4.42 -2.04
C LYS A 10 -3.81 3.21 -2.66
N VAL A 11 -3.95 3.02 -3.99
CA VAL A 11 -3.24 1.97 -4.72
C VAL A 11 -1.73 2.16 -4.64
N THR A 12 -1.26 3.40 -4.84
CA THR A 12 0.17 3.75 -4.71
C THR A 12 0.69 3.46 -3.30
N LEU A 13 0.00 3.94 -2.27
CA LEU A 13 0.37 3.73 -0.88
C LEU A 13 0.42 2.24 -0.54
N ARG A 14 -0.63 1.48 -0.88
CA ARG A 14 -0.66 0.04 -0.62
C ARG A 14 0.45 -0.68 -1.38
N ALA A 15 0.66 -0.37 -2.65
CA ALA A 15 1.72 -1.01 -3.44
C ALA A 15 3.11 -0.73 -2.84
N PHE A 16 3.33 0.48 -2.34
CA PHE A 16 4.58 0.85 -1.67
C PHE A 16 4.76 0.09 -0.35
N LEU A 17 3.73 0.03 0.50
CA LEU A 17 3.79 -0.73 1.75
C LEU A 17 3.98 -2.24 1.50
N THR A 18 3.36 -2.80 0.47
CA THR A 18 3.60 -4.18 0.03
C THR A 18 5.05 -4.37 -0.42
N ALA A 19 5.63 -3.40 -1.14
CA ALA A 19 7.03 -3.47 -1.54
C ALA A 19 7.98 -3.48 -0.34
N LEU A 20 7.71 -2.66 0.69
CA LEU A 20 8.46 -2.68 1.94
C LEU A 20 8.33 -4.01 2.68
N LEU A 21 7.12 -4.58 2.70
CA LEU A 21 6.83 -5.87 3.31
C LEU A 21 7.61 -7.02 2.63
N GLU A 22 7.62 -7.05 1.29
CA GLU A 22 8.28 -8.09 0.50
C GLU A 22 9.80 -7.89 0.39
N LEU A 23 10.30 -6.74 0.84
CA LEU A 23 11.72 -6.45 0.86
C LEU A 23 12.43 -7.37 1.86
N ASN A 24 13.33 -8.21 1.34
CA ASN A 24 14.17 -9.12 2.13
C ASN A 24 15.59 -8.58 2.34
N VAL A 25 15.87 -7.40 1.79
CA VAL A 25 17.15 -6.70 1.94
C VAL A 25 16.95 -5.47 2.83
N PRO A 26 17.95 -5.07 3.63
CA PRO A 26 17.85 -3.85 4.40
C PRO A 26 17.73 -2.64 3.46
N LEU A 27 16.90 -1.67 3.85
CA LEU A 27 16.79 -0.40 3.14
C LEU A 27 18.11 0.37 3.25
N PRO A 28 18.59 0.99 2.16
CA PRO A 28 19.68 1.96 2.25
C PRO A 28 19.34 3.04 3.28
N PRO A 29 20.29 3.47 4.13
CA PRO A 29 20.02 4.49 5.16
C PRO A 29 19.45 5.79 4.60
N GLU A 30 19.91 6.19 3.41
CA GLU A 30 19.40 7.37 2.70
C GLU A 30 17.91 7.20 2.32
N LEU A 31 17.55 6.02 1.79
CA LEU A 31 16.17 5.71 1.42
C LEU A 31 15.26 5.64 2.65
N GLN A 32 15.74 5.06 3.75
CA GLN A 32 15.00 5.03 5.02
C GLN A 32 14.74 6.44 5.56
N GLN A 33 15.72 7.34 5.48
CA GLN A 33 15.54 8.75 5.85
C GLN A 33 14.53 9.46 4.95
N GLU A 34 14.59 9.23 3.63
CA GLU A 34 13.60 9.79 2.71
C GLU A 34 12.19 9.28 3.01
N ILE A 35 12.02 7.99 3.33
CA ILE A 35 10.73 7.42 3.75
C ILE A 35 10.21 8.10 5.02
N ASN A 36 11.07 8.32 6.02
CA ASN A 36 10.69 9.01 7.25
C ASN A 36 10.26 10.47 6.99
N GLN A 37 10.96 11.18 6.09
CA GLN A 37 10.56 12.54 5.68
C GLN A 37 9.20 12.55 4.99
N VAL A 38 8.92 11.55 4.15
CA VAL A 38 7.60 11.39 3.52
C VAL A 38 6.51 11.21 4.56
N ALA A 39 6.78 10.51 5.68
CA ALA A 39 5.81 10.36 6.76
C ALA A 39 5.41 11.72 7.37
N GLU A 40 6.35 12.64 7.54
CA GLU A 40 6.06 13.99 8.03
C GLU A 40 5.20 14.81 7.06
N ILE A 41 5.46 14.64 5.75
CA ILE A 41 4.65 15.26 4.69
C ILE A 41 3.26 14.63 4.68
N PHE A 42 3.14 13.31 4.89
CA PHE A 42 1.89 12.56 4.82
C PHE A 42 0.84 13.07 5.82
N VAL A 43 1.26 13.51 7.01
CA VAL A 43 0.36 14.09 8.01
C VAL A 43 -0.29 15.40 7.54
N LYS A 44 0.42 16.18 6.72
CA LYS A 44 0.02 17.54 6.32
C LYS A 44 -0.56 17.60 4.91
N GLN A 45 -0.01 16.79 4.00
CA GLN A 45 -0.27 16.77 2.57
C GLN A 45 -0.18 15.33 2.04
N PRO A 46 -1.21 14.50 2.28
CA PRO A 46 -1.25 13.10 1.87
C PRO A 46 -0.98 12.92 0.36
N SER A 47 -1.61 13.73 -0.51
CA SER A 47 -1.38 13.68 -1.96
C SER A 47 0.07 13.94 -2.35
N THR A 48 0.70 14.98 -1.77
CA THR A 48 2.12 15.29 -2.01
C THR A 48 3.01 14.14 -1.54
N ALA A 49 2.72 13.56 -0.37
CA ALA A 49 3.47 12.43 0.15
C ALA A 49 3.37 11.21 -0.78
N THR A 50 2.18 10.88 -1.29
CA THR A 50 2.03 9.79 -2.27
C THR A 50 2.80 10.04 -3.56
N ASN A 51 2.87 11.28 -4.05
CA ASN A 51 3.72 11.60 -5.21
C ASN A 51 5.20 11.37 -4.92
N ARG A 52 5.65 11.68 -3.69
CA ARG A 52 7.02 11.40 -3.27
C ARG A 52 7.26 9.89 -3.12
N LEU A 53 6.29 9.12 -2.62
CA LEU A 53 6.38 7.65 -2.60
C LEU A 53 6.57 7.06 -4.00
N ILE A 54 5.94 7.61 -5.04
CA ILE A 54 6.18 7.18 -6.43
C ILE A 54 7.64 7.39 -6.83
N GLN A 55 8.25 8.50 -6.42
CA GLN A 55 9.66 8.77 -6.70
C GLN A 55 10.58 7.81 -5.93
N LEU A 56 10.27 7.52 -4.66
CA LEU A 56 11.02 6.54 -3.87
C LEU A 56 10.85 5.11 -4.41
N ALA A 57 9.72 4.81 -5.05
CA ALA A 57 9.49 3.53 -5.68
C ALA A 57 10.38 3.29 -6.92
N GLU A 58 11.06 4.30 -7.46
CA GLU A 58 11.99 4.14 -8.58
C GLU A 58 13.35 3.58 -8.15
N TYR A 59 13.65 3.53 -6.84
CA TYR A 59 14.87 2.90 -6.33
C TYR A 59 14.93 1.41 -6.69
N GLU A 60 16.09 0.93 -7.13
CA GLU A 60 16.25 -0.43 -7.69
C GLU A 60 15.78 -1.55 -6.75
N CYS A 61 15.93 -1.37 -5.44
CA CYS A 61 15.49 -2.35 -4.44
C CYS A 61 13.97 -2.38 -4.23
N ILE A 62 13.26 -1.27 -4.50
CA ILE A 62 11.80 -1.15 -4.31
C ILE A 62 11.04 -1.37 -5.61
N LYS A 63 11.56 -0.85 -6.72
CA LYS A 63 10.90 -0.81 -8.03
C LYS A 63 10.25 -2.12 -8.48
N PRO A 64 10.95 -3.28 -8.52
CA PRO A 64 10.32 -4.51 -8.98
C PRO A 64 9.15 -4.93 -8.08
N LEU A 65 9.32 -4.82 -6.75
CA LEU A 65 8.30 -5.18 -5.77
C LEU A 65 7.09 -4.24 -5.85
N TYR A 66 7.33 -2.94 -5.98
CA TYR A 66 6.29 -1.94 -6.14
C TYR A 66 5.47 -2.17 -7.42
N MET A 67 6.12 -2.39 -8.56
CA MET A 67 5.42 -2.64 -9.83
C MET A 67 4.57 -3.90 -9.76
N GLN A 68 5.12 -4.98 -9.19
CA GLN A 68 4.39 -6.23 -8.99
C GLN A 68 3.18 -6.04 -8.07
N ALA A 69 3.37 -5.38 -6.92
CA ALA A 69 2.29 -5.08 -5.98
C ALA A 69 1.19 -4.25 -6.64
N ARG A 70 1.56 -3.22 -7.41
CA ARG A 70 0.61 -2.34 -8.11
C ARG A 70 -0.21 -3.08 -9.16
N MET A 71 0.43 -3.94 -9.97
CA MET A 71 -0.28 -4.80 -10.94
C MET A 71 -1.23 -5.77 -10.25
N ASN A 72 -0.81 -6.39 -9.15
CA ASN A 72 -1.64 -7.32 -8.38
C ASN A 72 -2.87 -6.63 -7.81
N ILE A 73 -2.69 -5.44 -7.23
CA ILE A 73 -3.79 -4.65 -6.67
C ILE A 73 -4.80 -4.28 -7.77
N GLN A 74 -4.32 -3.77 -8.91
CA GLN A 74 -5.19 -3.40 -10.04
C GLN A 74 -5.97 -4.61 -10.58
N THR A 75 -5.29 -5.74 -10.80
CA THR A 75 -5.92 -6.98 -11.26
C THR A 75 -7.01 -7.45 -10.29
N GLN A 76 -6.76 -7.37 -8.97
CA GLN A 76 -7.76 -7.74 -7.98
C GLN A 76 -9.00 -6.82 -7.99
N TYR A 77 -8.81 -5.51 -8.23
CA TYR A 77 -9.94 -4.60 -8.38
C TYR A 77 -10.76 -4.95 -9.63
N GLU A 78 -10.12 -5.20 -10.77
CA GLU A 78 -10.81 -5.58 -12.01
C GLU A 78 -11.62 -6.88 -11.87
N ILE A 79 -11.05 -7.90 -11.22
CA ILE A 79 -11.76 -9.18 -10.95
C ILE A 79 -12.97 -8.93 -10.04
N LYS A 80 -12.82 -8.13 -8.98
CA LYS A 80 -13.93 -7.80 -8.07
C LYS A 80 -15.04 -7.04 -8.78
N GLU A 81 -14.71 -6.13 -9.71
CA GLU A 81 -15.72 -5.42 -10.49
C GLU A 81 -16.48 -6.34 -11.44
N ARG A 82 -15.77 -7.24 -12.15
CA ARG A 82 -16.42 -8.24 -13.03
C ARG A 82 -17.35 -9.18 -12.25
N ASN A 83 -16.92 -9.67 -11.09
CA ASN A 83 -17.72 -10.57 -10.26
C ASN A 83 -18.96 -9.91 -9.62
N LYS A 84 -19.04 -8.56 -9.56
CA LYS A 84 -20.25 -7.86 -9.09
C LYS A 84 -21.42 -7.98 -10.05
N PHE A 85 -21.19 -8.23 -11.34
CA PHE A 85 -22.24 -8.26 -12.36
C PHE A 85 -22.81 -9.67 -12.62
N ASP A 86 -22.20 -10.72 -12.07
CA ASP A 86 -22.47 -12.10 -12.52
C ASP A 86 -23.52 -12.87 -11.66
N LYS A 87 -23.87 -12.44 -10.43
CA LYS A 87 -24.88 -13.17 -9.60
C LYS A 87 -25.73 -12.28 -8.66
N PRO A 88 -27.01 -12.64 -8.43
CA PRO A 88 -27.86 -11.95 -7.46
C PRO A 88 -27.50 -12.37 -6.02
N SER A 89 -27.23 -11.38 -5.18
CA SER A 89 -27.41 -11.32 -3.72
C SER A 89 -27.06 -12.57 -2.88
N LYS A 90 -26.00 -12.42 -2.09
CA LYS A 90 -25.68 -13.03 -0.77
C LYS A 90 -24.33 -13.73 -0.78
N GLN A 91 -23.28 -13.01 -0.39
CA GLN A 91 -22.24 -13.58 0.46
C GLN A 91 -21.39 -12.45 1.01
N ASN A 92 -21.20 -12.49 2.33
CA ASN A 92 -20.26 -11.68 3.08
C ASN A 92 -18.93 -11.61 2.31
N GLN A 93 -18.67 -10.48 1.66
CA GLN A 93 -17.37 -10.23 1.05
C GLN A 93 -16.35 -10.28 2.20
N PRO A 94 -15.24 -11.03 2.09
CA PRO A 94 -14.15 -10.83 3.01
C PRO A 94 -13.72 -9.38 2.83
N ASN A 95 -13.96 -8.60 3.90
CA ASN A 95 -13.70 -7.19 4.05
C ASN A 95 -12.54 -6.78 3.15
N ALA A 96 -12.81 -6.02 2.09
CA ALA A 96 -11.79 -5.12 1.58
C ALA A 96 -11.29 -4.39 2.82
N VAL A 97 -10.01 -4.57 3.18
CA VAL A 97 -9.44 -3.89 4.34
C VAL A 97 -9.85 -2.44 4.19
N PRO A 98 -10.63 -1.88 5.14
CA PRO A 98 -11.20 -0.55 4.98
C PRO A 98 -10.07 0.40 4.64
N ASP A 99 -10.22 1.21 3.60
CA ASP A 99 -9.14 2.11 3.17
C ASP A 99 -8.64 3.00 4.33
N GLU A 100 -9.53 3.30 5.28
CA GLU A 100 -9.21 4.00 6.52
C GLU A 100 -8.16 3.27 7.38
N ARG A 101 -8.13 1.93 7.38
CA ARG A 101 -7.07 1.17 8.08
C ARG A 101 -5.72 1.34 7.41
N LEU A 102 -5.69 1.44 6.08
CA LEU A 102 -4.43 1.60 5.33
C LEU A 102 -3.75 2.92 5.68
N GLU A 103 -4.51 4.01 5.75
CA GLU A 103 -4.00 5.33 6.14
C GLU A 103 -3.51 5.35 7.58
N ASN A 104 -4.22 4.66 8.49
CA ASN A 104 -3.85 4.56 9.90
C ASN A 104 -2.57 3.75 10.17
N ILE A 105 -2.30 2.71 9.38
CA ILE A 105 -1.07 1.89 9.52
C ILE A 105 0.10 2.46 8.71
N ALA A 106 -0.16 3.30 7.71
CA ALA A 106 0.91 3.86 6.87
C ALA A 106 1.90 4.70 7.68
N LEU A 107 1.40 5.58 8.56
CA LEU A 107 2.24 6.45 9.38
C LEU A 107 3.25 5.68 10.26
N PRO A 108 2.84 4.71 11.11
CA PRO A 108 3.79 3.98 11.94
C PRO A 108 4.83 3.20 11.12
N ILE A 109 4.46 2.68 9.94
CA ILE A 109 5.40 1.99 9.05
C ILE A 109 6.42 2.97 8.45
N LEU A 110 5.95 4.11 7.94
CA LEU A 110 6.81 5.12 7.30
C LEU A 110 7.71 5.84 8.32
N GLN A 111 7.32 5.92 9.60
CA GLN A 111 8.11 6.53 10.68
C GLN A 111 9.08 5.56 11.36
N ALA A 112 8.99 4.26 11.06
CA ALA A 112 9.82 3.27 11.71
C ALA A 112 11.31 3.47 11.41
N VAL A 113 12.15 2.97 12.34
CA VAL A 113 13.60 2.90 12.14
C VAL A 113 13.94 1.94 11.00
N ASP A 114 13.18 0.86 10.88
CA ASP A 114 13.20 -0.07 9.76
C ASP A 114 11.78 -0.22 9.24
N SER A 115 11.47 0.47 8.14
CA SER A 115 10.13 0.45 7.55
C SER A 115 9.77 -0.91 6.95
N SER A 116 10.75 -1.73 6.57
CA SER A 116 10.49 -3.08 6.05
C SER A 116 10.10 -4.04 7.17
N GLU A 117 10.84 -4.06 8.28
CA GLU A 117 10.48 -4.86 9.45
C GLU A 117 9.15 -4.43 10.05
N GLU A 118 8.89 -3.12 10.13
CA GLU A 118 7.63 -2.64 10.66
C GLU A 118 6.45 -3.04 9.76
N ALA A 119 6.59 -2.97 8.43
CA ALA A 119 5.55 -3.40 7.49
C ALA A 119 5.14 -4.87 7.70
N LYS A 120 6.07 -5.75 8.08
CA LYS A 120 5.79 -7.18 8.37
C LYS A 120 4.82 -7.37 9.52
N LYS A 121 4.79 -6.46 10.49
CA LYS A 121 3.82 -6.50 11.61
C LYS A 121 2.39 -6.22 11.16
N TYR A 122 2.21 -5.53 10.04
CA TYR A 122 0.91 -5.15 9.48
C TYR A 122 0.56 -5.93 8.20
N GLN A 123 1.23 -7.07 7.94
CA GLN A 123 1.03 -7.86 6.73
C GLN A 123 -0.46 -8.15 6.44
N SER A 124 -1.26 -8.47 7.46
CA SER A 124 -2.69 -8.79 7.32
C SER A 124 -3.56 -7.59 6.90
N ASP A 125 -3.11 -6.36 7.14
CA ASP A 125 -3.82 -5.14 6.72
C ASP A 125 -3.28 -4.59 5.38
N ILE A 126 -2.03 -4.89 5.03
CA ILE A 126 -1.39 -4.50 3.77
C ILE A 126 -1.83 -5.43 2.62
N VAL A 127 -1.68 -6.74 2.80
CA VAL A 127 -1.91 -7.75 1.75
C VAL A 127 -3.40 -7.98 1.58
N LEU A 128 -3.89 -7.75 0.36
CA LEU A 128 -5.25 -8.11 0.01
C LEU A 128 -5.39 -9.64 -0.04
N PRO A 129 -6.43 -10.23 0.58
CA PRO A 129 -6.66 -11.66 0.49
C PRO A 129 -6.77 -12.07 -0.99
N PRO A 130 -6.22 -13.23 -1.38
CA PRO A 130 -6.34 -13.71 -2.75
C PRO A 130 -7.83 -13.83 -3.13
N PRO A 131 -8.21 -13.54 -4.38
CA PRO A 131 -9.58 -13.76 -4.83
C PRO A 131 -9.92 -15.26 -4.66
N PRO A 132 -11.14 -15.59 -4.19
CA PRO A 132 -11.54 -16.99 -4.07
C PRO A 132 -11.47 -17.67 -5.44
N LEU A 133 -10.81 -18.84 -5.50
CA LEU A 133 -10.84 -19.71 -6.68
C LEU A 133 -12.28 -20.14 -6.90
N SER A 134 -12.83 -19.77 -8.06
CA SER A 134 -14.16 -20.19 -8.52
C SER A 134 -14.12 -21.56 -9.16
#